data_AF-A0A507FBU7-F1
#
_entry.id   AF-A0A507FBU7-F1
#
_cell.length_a   1.000
_cell.length_b   1.000
_cell.length_c   1.000
_cell.angle_alpha   90.00
_cell.angle_beta   90.00
_cell.angle_gamma   90.00
#
_symmetry.space_group_name_H-M   'P 1'
#
loop_
_entity.id
_entity.type
_entity.pdbx_description
1 polymer ?
#
loop_
_entity_poly.entity_id
_entity_poly.type
_entity_poly.pdbx_seq_one_letter_code
_entity_poly.pdbx_strand_id
1 'polypeptide(L)'
;MPSLSARNIDGVQRVDLPDTDPAQPSSSMLSSAIPLLANITATADTPESPLQLPQRQAHSSAVSLFLSILLTVVLVGLIAAILWIHVFKQPIPRIIRVRQLYKSLGSSSSADSDEFGLVIQKVKRSHTAVMGDELTVVVGESVEVLEEDEGMDEGWCLVRRVRNGETGSIPMHCLTGEATSFTLQ
;
A
#
# COMPACT_ATOMS: atom_id res chain seq x y z
N MET A 1 36.64 -48.29 -2.96
CA MET A 1 35.15 -48.27 -2.95
C MET A 1 34.71 -47.67 -1.63
N PRO A 2 34.18 -46.44 -1.58
CA PRO A 2 33.74 -45.85 -0.33
C PRO A 2 32.29 -46.27 -0.01
N SER A 3 32.08 -46.69 1.23
CA SER A 3 30.81 -47.17 1.76
C SER A 3 29.83 -46.01 2.03
N LEU A 4 28.63 -46.11 1.46
CA LEU A 4 27.49 -45.24 1.74
C LEU A 4 26.96 -45.54 3.14
N SER A 5 27.11 -44.60 4.06
CA SER A 5 26.48 -44.65 5.39
C SER A 5 25.14 -43.92 5.33
N ALA A 6 24.06 -44.69 5.39
CA ALA A 6 22.70 -44.20 5.43
C ALA A 6 22.41 -43.59 6.81
N ARG A 7 22.02 -42.31 6.85
CA ARG A 7 21.51 -41.67 8.06
C ARG A 7 19.99 -41.66 8.06
N ASN A 8 19.50 -42.21 9.17
CA ASN A 8 18.13 -42.44 9.57
C ASN A 8 17.34 -41.12 9.68
N ILE A 9 16.11 -41.13 9.16
CA ILE A 9 15.16 -40.01 9.13
C ILE A 9 13.99 -40.44 9.98
N ASP A 10 13.89 -39.98 11.22
CA ASP A 10 12.67 -40.12 12.02
C ASP A 10 12.63 -39.01 13.07
N GLY A 11 11.63 -38.14 12.96
CA GLY A 11 11.45 -37.02 13.87
C GLY A 11 10.37 -36.04 13.42
N VAL A 12 9.22 -36.54 12.95
CA VAL A 12 8.05 -35.70 12.68
C VAL A 12 7.27 -35.53 13.99
N GLN A 13 7.55 -34.45 14.72
CA GLN A 13 6.67 -33.98 15.79
C GLN A 13 5.45 -33.29 15.17
N ARG A 14 4.26 -33.88 15.32
CA ARG A 14 2.99 -33.18 15.13
C ARG A 14 2.86 -32.13 16.24
N VAL A 15 2.78 -30.86 15.86
CA VAL A 15 2.39 -29.78 16.75
C VAL A 15 0.90 -29.56 16.54
N ASP A 16 0.13 -29.76 17.60
CA ASP A 16 -1.31 -29.51 17.63
C ASP A 16 -1.59 -28.01 17.47
N LEU A 17 -2.45 -27.68 16.50
CA LEU A 17 -2.84 -26.33 16.13
C LEU A 17 -4.00 -25.88 17.05
N PRO A 18 -3.94 -24.70 17.70
CA PRO A 18 -5.06 -24.20 18.49
C PRO A 18 -6.20 -23.69 17.60
N ASP A 19 -7.42 -24.18 17.89
CA ASP A 19 -8.67 -23.73 17.27
C ASP A 19 -8.85 -22.22 17.45
N THR A 20 -8.93 -21.50 16.32
CA THR A 20 -9.19 -20.07 16.27
C THR A 20 -10.70 -19.86 16.13
N ASP A 21 -11.32 -19.32 17.18
CA ASP A 21 -12.71 -18.87 17.19
C ASP A 21 -12.90 -17.69 16.19
N PRO A 22 -13.84 -17.77 15.23
CA PRO A 22 -14.14 -16.65 14.35
C PRO A 22 -14.95 -15.58 15.10
N ALA A 23 -14.29 -14.48 15.44
CA ALA A 23 -14.93 -13.27 15.96
C ALA A 23 -15.96 -12.73 14.95
N GLN A 24 -17.20 -12.57 15.43
CA GLN A 24 -18.31 -12.00 14.67
C GLN A 24 -18.12 -10.50 14.39
N PRO A 25 -18.45 -9.99 13.19
CA PRO A 25 -18.60 -8.56 12.95
C PRO A 25 -19.94 -8.05 13.51
N SER A 26 -19.86 -7.08 14.41
CA SER A 26 -20.99 -6.35 14.98
C SER A 26 -21.57 -5.35 13.96
N SER A 27 -22.64 -5.78 13.30
CA SER A 27 -23.46 -4.97 12.39
C SER A 27 -24.52 -4.17 13.17
N SER A 28 -24.22 -2.91 13.51
CA SER A 28 -25.21 -1.92 13.96
C SER A 28 -24.50 -0.56 13.93
N MET A 29 -24.90 0.49 13.19
CA MET A 29 -26.24 1.07 13.10
C MET A 29 -26.37 1.93 11.83
N LEU A 30 -27.35 1.61 11.00
CA LEU A 30 -28.00 2.59 10.12
C LEU A 30 -29.32 2.95 10.80
N SER A 31 -29.42 4.16 11.35
CA SER A 31 -30.70 4.69 11.84
C SER A 31 -30.98 6.04 11.20
N SER A 32 -32.14 6.07 10.55
CA SER A 32 -32.76 7.11 9.76
C SER A 32 -33.10 8.37 10.54
N ALA A 33 -32.95 9.55 9.91
CA ALA A 33 -33.74 10.73 10.26
C ALA A 33 -33.83 11.74 9.09
N ILE A 34 -34.95 11.67 8.36
CA ILE A 34 -35.61 12.74 7.59
C ILE A 34 -37.12 12.54 7.93
N PRO A 35 -38.04 13.52 7.94
CA PRO A 35 -37.97 14.97 7.63
C PRO A 35 -38.56 15.86 8.75
N LEU A 36 -38.52 17.19 8.59
CA LEU A 36 -39.58 18.03 9.17
C LEU A 36 -39.84 19.28 8.31
N LEU A 37 -41.05 19.30 7.73
CA LEU A 37 -41.74 20.45 7.17
C LEU A 37 -41.91 21.54 8.24
N ALA A 38 -41.60 22.78 7.90
CA ALA A 38 -42.19 23.95 8.55
C ALA A 38 -42.80 24.86 7.48
N ASN A 39 -44.10 24.66 7.31
CA ASN A 39 -45.06 25.51 6.63
C ASN A 39 -45.28 26.78 7.47
N ILE A 40 -44.94 27.97 6.97
CA ILE A 40 -45.42 29.23 7.55
C ILE A 40 -46.04 30.07 6.44
N THR A 41 -47.36 30.00 6.43
CA THR A 41 -48.29 30.92 5.77
C THR A 41 -48.17 32.30 6.43
N ALA A 42 -47.84 33.33 5.66
CA ALA A 42 -48.06 34.71 6.07
C ALA A 42 -48.67 35.49 4.91
N THR A 43 -49.99 35.62 5.00
CA THR A 43 -50.87 36.45 4.20
C THR A 43 -50.66 37.91 4.57
N ALA A 44 -50.34 38.77 3.59
CA ALA A 44 -50.61 40.19 3.69
C ALA A 44 -50.73 40.78 2.28
N ASP A 45 -51.97 41.10 1.91
CA ASP A 45 -52.37 41.89 0.76
C ASP A 45 -51.66 43.25 0.73
N THR A 46 -51.16 43.66 -0.44
CA THR A 46 -51.26 45.07 -0.91
C THR A 46 -51.10 45.09 -2.44
N PRO A 47 -52.07 45.63 -3.20
CA PRO A 47 -52.05 45.66 -4.65
C PRO A 47 -51.47 46.99 -5.17
N GLU A 48 -50.30 46.96 -5.78
CA GLU A 48 -49.82 48.06 -6.63
C GLU A 48 -49.16 47.42 -7.85
N SER A 49 -49.82 47.53 -8.99
CA SER A 49 -49.38 47.00 -10.29
C SER A 49 -48.33 47.90 -10.94
N PRO A 50 -47.10 47.43 -11.20
CA PRO A 50 -46.22 48.02 -12.18
C PRO A 50 -46.24 47.23 -13.48
N LEU A 51 -46.36 47.95 -14.59
CA LEU A 51 -46.26 47.48 -15.98
C LEU A 51 -45.18 46.40 -16.16
N GLN A 52 -45.63 45.16 -16.37
CA GLN A 52 -44.77 44.03 -16.75
C GLN A 52 -44.27 44.22 -18.18
N LEU A 53 -42.99 44.56 -18.32
CA LEU A 53 -42.25 44.29 -19.55
C LEU A 53 -42.06 42.76 -19.71
N PRO A 54 -42.15 42.21 -20.93
CA PRO A 54 -42.02 40.78 -21.18
C PRO A 54 -40.65 40.28 -20.72
N GLN A 55 -40.70 39.53 -19.63
CA GLN A 55 -39.59 39.00 -18.86
C GLN A 55 -38.81 38.00 -19.72
N ARG A 56 -37.60 38.37 -20.12
CA ARG A 56 -36.66 37.58 -20.92
C ARG A 56 -36.00 36.47 -20.07
N GLN A 57 -36.80 35.67 -19.36
CA GLN A 57 -36.36 34.75 -18.31
C GLN A 57 -36.13 33.31 -18.76
N ALA A 58 -36.46 32.96 -20.01
CA ALA A 58 -36.36 31.59 -20.51
C ALA A 58 -34.92 31.10 -20.79
N HIS A 59 -33.94 32.01 -20.91
CA HIS A 59 -32.57 31.62 -21.24
C HIS A 59 -31.72 31.19 -20.03
N SER A 60 -32.13 31.54 -18.80
CA SER A 60 -31.34 31.23 -17.59
C SER A 60 -31.46 29.77 -17.15
N SER A 61 -32.63 29.14 -17.37
CA SER A 61 -32.90 27.77 -16.92
C SER A 61 -32.11 26.73 -17.71
N ALA A 62 -32.02 26.88 -19.03
CA ALA A 62 -31.27 25.94 -19.87
C ALA A 62 -29.77 25.96 -19.52
N VAL A 63 -29.18 27.14 -19.40
CA VAL A 63 -27.75 27.30 -19.05
C VAL A 63 -27.47 26.72 -17.66
N SER A 64 -28.37 26.93 -16.69
CA SER A 64 -28.25 26.37 -15.35
C SER A 64 -28.26 24.83 -15.36
N LEU A 65 -29.16 24.20 -16.13
CA LEU A 65 -29.21 22.75 -16.27
C LEU A 65 -27.94 22.18 -16.93
N PHE A 66 -27.45 22.82 -17.99
CA PHE A 66 -26.20 22.40 -18.65
C PHE A 66 -25.00 22.45 -17.70
N LEU A 67 -24.87 23.53 -16.92
CA LEU A 67 -23.79 23.66 -15.94
C LEU A 67 -23.92 22.61 -14.81
N SER A 68 -25.14 22.33 -14.35
CA SER A 68 -25.39 21.30 -13.34
C SER A 68 -24.97 19.91 -13.83
N ILE A 69 -25.36 19.53 -15.05
CA ILE A 69 -24.98 18.24 -15.64
C ILE A 69 -23.47 18.15 -15.82
N LEU A 70 -22.83 19.19 -16.37
CA LEU A 70 -21.38 19.20 -16.56
C LEU A 70 -20.64 19.02 -15.23
N LEU A 71 -21.07 19.70 -14.18
CA LEU A 71 -20.50 19.57 -12.84
C LEU A 71 -20.63 18.15 -12.29
N THR A 72 -21.79 17.50 -12.46
CA THR A 72 -22.00 16.12 -11.99
C THR A 72 -21.09 15.12 -12.71
N VAL A 73 -20.90 15.25 -14.02
CA VAL A 73 -20.02 14.37 -14.81
C VAL A 73 -18.57 14.52 -14.36
N VAL A 74 -18.10 15.76 -14.16
CA VAL A 74 -16.75 16.04 -13.66
C VAL A 74 -16.55 15.48 -12.26
N LEU A 75 -17.52 15.64 -11.37
CA LEU A 75 -17.44 15.13 -10.00
C LEU A 75 -17.37 13.60 -9.97
N VAL A 76 -18.21 12.91 -10.76
CA VAL A 76 -18.18 11.44 -10.88
C VAL A 76 -16.85 10.97 -11.45
N GLY A 77 -16.32 11.64 -12.47
CA GLY A 77 -15.00 11.34 -13.03
C GLY A 77 -13.86 11.50 -12.03
N LEU A 78 -13.89 12.57 -11.22
CA LEU A 78 -12.90 12.79 -10.16
C LEU A 78 -12.98 11.73 -9.07
N ILE A 79 -14.18 11.36 -8.61
CA ILE A 79 -14.37 10.31 -7.61
C ILE A 79 -13.85 8.97 -8.16
N ALA A 80 -14.18 8.63 -9.40
CA ALA A 80 -13.68 7.42 -10.05
C ALA A 80 -12.15 7.41 -10.17
N ALA A 81 -11.53 8.55 -10.50
CA ALA A 81 -10.08 8.68 -10.55
C ALA A 81 -9.43 8.56 -9.17
N ILE A 82 -10.02 9.15 -8.13
CA ILE A 82 -9.54 9.03 -6.74
C ILE A 82 -9.68 7.59 -6.26
N LEU A 83 -10.81 6.93 -6.53
CA LEU A 83 -11.00 5.52 -6.21
C LEU A 83 -10.03 4.63 -7.00
N TRP A 84 -9.79 4.91 -8.27
CA TRP A 84 -8.77 4.21 -9.06
C TRP A 84 -7.39 4.36 -8.41
N ILE A 85 -7.03 5.57 -8.00
CA ILE A 85 -5.78 5.82 -7.29
C ILE A 85 -5.77 5.08 -5.94
N HIS A 86 -6.84 5.07 -5.16
CA HIS A 86 -6.82 4.36 -3.88
C HIS A 86 -6.86 2.83 -4.00
N VAL A 87 -7.56 2.29 -5.00
CA VAL A 87 -7.76 0.85 -5.19
C VAL A 87 -6.61 0.23 -5.97
N PHE A 88 -6.17 0.85 -7.07
CA PHE A 88 -5.09 0.32 -7.91
C PHE A 88 -3.72 0.89 -7.59
N LYS A 89 -3.69 2.07 -6.96
CA LYS A 89 -2.50 2.63 -6.33
C LYS A 89 -2.66 2.50 -4.81
N GLN A 90 -3.10 1.31 -4.35
CA GLN A 90 -2.72 0.84 -3.01
C GLN A 90 -1.26 1.25 -2.87
N PRO A 91 -0.95 2.15 -1.91
CA PRO A 91 0.40 2.66 -1.78
C PRO A 91 1.27 1.42 -1.70
N ILE A 92 2.29 1.34 -2.55
CA ILE A 92 3.54 0.70 -2.14
C ILE A 92 3.70 1.18 -0.69
N PRO A 93 3.56 0.29 0.32
CA PRO A 93 3.48 0.71 1.70
C PRO A 93 4.65 1.65 1.94
N ARG A 94 4.34 2.73 2.65
CA ARG A 94 5.18 3.92 2.83
C ARG A 94 6.47 3.64 3.62
N ILE A 95 7.28 2.70 3.16
CA ILE A 95 8.59 2.36 3.73
C ILE A 95 9.73 2.87 2.84
N ILE A 96 9.48 3.29 1.60
CA ILE A 96 10.49 4.03 0.82
C ILE A 96 10.39 5.53 1.10
N ARG A 97 10.62 5.94 2.35
CA ARG A 97 10.87 7.36 2.69
C ARG A 97 11.96 7.57 3.73
N VAL A 98 12.94 6.68 3.80
CA VAL A 98 14.19 6.98 4.53
C VAL A 98 15.33 7.37 3.57
N ARG A 99 15.24 7.10 2.25
CA ARG A 99 16.36 7.31 1.30
C ARG A 99 16.73 8.74 0.86
N GLN A 100 16.23 9.80 1.47
CA GLN A 100 16.63 11.17 1.10
C GLN A 100 17.18 12.04 2.23
N LEU A 101 17.15 11.60 3.49
CA LEU A 101 17.70 12.41 4.60
C LEU A 101 19.06 11.95 5.15
N TYR A 102 19.51 10.73 4.86
CA TYR A 102 20.89 10.34 5.19
C TYR A 102 21.91 10.69 4.09
N LYS A 103 21.45 11.13 2.90
CA LYS A 103 22.35 11.57 1.82
C LYS A 103 22.78 13.05 1.94
N SER A 104 22.26 13.82 2.90
CA SER A 104 22.55 15.27 3.00
C SER A 104 23.28 15.71 4.27
N LEU A 105 23.60 14.82 5.22
CA LEU A 105 24.30 15.21 6.47
C LEU A 105 25.65 14.52 6.71
N GLY A 106 26.11 13.70 5.76
CA GLY A 106 27.39 13.00 5.90
C GLY A 106 28.14 12.83 4.59
N SER A 107 28.38 13.91 3.83
CA SER A 107 29.34 13.87 2.73
C SER A 107 29.88 15.25 2.39
N SER A 108 30.73 15.76 3.28
CA SER A 108 31.67 16.82 2.94
C SER A 108 33.06 16.50 3.49
N SER A 109 33.64 15.36 3.12
CA SER A 109 35.09 15.26 3.05
C SER A 109 35.51 14.00 2.30
N SER A 110 36.31 14.23 1.26
CA SER A 110 37.26 13.31 0.63
C SER A 110 36.72 11.98 0.12
N ALA A 111 36.47 11.95 -1.19
CA ALA A 111 36.96 10.99 -2.20
C ALA A 111 37.81 9.78 -1.72
N ASP A 112 37.32 9.04 -0.74
CA ASP A 112 37.75 7.69 -0.44
C ASP A 112 36.53 6.79 -0.64
N SER A 113 36.76 5.67 -1.30
CA SER A 113 35.73 4.87 -1.93
C SER A 113 34.94 4.14 -0.86
N ASP A 114 33.80 4.71 -0.43
CA ASP A 114 32.87 4.04 0.48
C ASP A 114 32.29 2.80 -0.21
N GLU A 115 33.03 1.72 -0.03
CA GLU A 115 32.65 0.32 -0.15
C GLU A 115 31.53 0.05 0.84
N PHE A 116 30.33 0.55 0.55
CA PHE A 116 29.11 0.03 1.15
C PHE A 116 29.01 -1.41 0.67
N GLY A 117 29.64 -2.30 1.43
CA GLY A 117 29.76 -3.71 1.12
C GLY A 117 28.37 -4.25 0.86
N LEU A 118 28.09 -4.54 -0.42
CA LEU A 118 26.88 -5.23 -0.81
C LEU A 118 26.89 -6.58 -0.08
N VAL A 119 26.04 -6.72 0.93
CA VAL A 119 25.92 -7.98 1.65
C VAL A 119 25.05 -8.90 0.81
N ILE A 120 25.70 -9.73 -0.01
CA ILE A 120 25.05 -10.81 -0.74
C ILE A 120 24.84 -11.96 0.23
N GLN A 121 23.58 -12.33 0.45
CA GLN A 121 23.20 -13.47 1.27
C GLN A 121 22.53 -14.55 0.41
N LYS A 122 22.60 -15.79 0.89
CA LYS A 122 21.85 -16.90 0.30
C LYS A 122 20.55 -17.14 1.05
N VAL A 123 19.52 -17.45 0.27
CA VAL A 123 18.21 -17.85 0.80
C VAL A 123 18.32 -19.27 1.37
N LYS A 124 18.13 -19.43 2.68
CA LYS A 124 18.10 -20.74 3.37
C LYS A 124 16.72 -21.42 3.34
N ARG A 125 15.64 -20.65 3.22
CA ARG A 125 14.26 -21.16 3.14
C ARG A 125 13.51 -20.46 2.01
N SER A 126 12.77 -21.23 1.23
CA SER A 126 11.91 -20.68 0.20
C SER A 126 10.77 -19.86 0.80
N HIS A 127 10.41 -18.78 0.15
CA HIS A 127 9.27 -17.95 0.50
C HIS A 127 8.39 -17.74 -0.74
N THR A 128 7.08 -17.81 -0.56
CA THR A 128 6.11 -17.51 -1.64
C THR A 128 5.44 -16.21 -1.30
N ALA A 129 5.53 -15.23 -2.21
CA ALA A 129 4.95 -13.92 -2.02
C ALA A 129 3.43 -14.02 -1.84
N VAL A 130 2.94 -13.49 -0.72
CA VAL A 130 1.50 -13.40 -0.42
C VAL A 130 0.98 -12.01 -0.80
N MET A 131 1.77 -10.96 -0.53
CA MET A 131 1.47 -9.58 -0.90
C MET A 131 2.26 -9.12 -2.13
N GLY A 132 1.82 -8.02 -2.75
CA GLY A 132 2.40 -7.51 -4.01
C GLY A 132 3.79 -6.86 -3.86
N ASP A 133 4.20 -6.55 -2.64
CA ASP A 133 5.52 -6.03 -2.27
C ASP A 133 6.48 -7.13 -1.79
N GLU A 134 6.00 -8.36 -1.63
CA GLU A 134 6.82 -9.51 -1.27
C GLU A 134 7.53 -10.10 -2.49
N LEU A 135 8.72 -10.64 -2.26
CA LEU A 135 9.48 -11.35 -3.29
C LEU A 135 9.40 -12.86 -3.06
N THR A 136 8.92 -13.59 -4.07
CA THR A 136 9.04 -15.06 -4.05
C THR A 136 10.52 -15.42 -4.17
N VAL A 137 11.05 -16.29 -3.33
CA VAL A 137 12.46 -16.70 -3.40
C VAL A 137 12.61 -18.21 -3.19
N VAL A 138 13.63 -18.79 -3.81
CA VAL A 138 13.92 -20.24 -3.71
C VAL A 138 15.22 -20.46 -2.94
N VAL A 139 15.31 -21.59 -2.21
CA VAL A 139 16.53 -21.95 -1.48
C VAL A 139 17.75 -21.97 -2.39
N GLY A 140 18.84 -21.36 -1.93
CA GLY A 140 20.11 -21.24 -2.65
C GLY A 140 20.21 -20.03 -3.58
N GLU A 141 19.12 -19.29 -3.79
CA GLU A 141 19.13 -18.04 -4.54
C GLU A 141 19.97 -16.97 -3.82
N SER A 142 20.70 -16.17 -4.59
CA SER A 142 21.51 -15.07 -4.09
C SER A 142 20.72 -13.77 -4.17
N VAL A 143 20.60 -13.10 -3.03
CA VAL A 143 19.93 -11.81 -2.91
C VAL A 143 20.83 -10.83 -2.20
N GLU A 144 20.69 -9.56 -2.57
CA GLU A 144 21.34 -8.44 -1.95
C GLU A 144 20.38 -7.82 -0.94
N VAL A 145 20.80 -7.72 0.32
CA VAL A 145 19.99 -7.07 1.36
C VAL A 145 20.16 -5.56 1.23
N LEU A 146 19.06 -4.86 0.99
CA LEU A 146 19.04 -3.39 0.80
C LEU A 146 18.69 -2.63 2.07
N GLU A 147 17.86 -3.21 2.92
CA GLU A 147 17.36 -2.64 4.17
C GLU A 147 16.82 -3.75 5.07
N GLU A 148 17.13 -3.69 6.36
CA GLU A 148 16.61 -4.59 7.39
C GLU A 148 15.63 -3.79 8.24
N ASP A 149 14.37 -4.22 8.29
CA ASP A 149 13.35 -3.64 9.17
C ASP A 149 13.33 -4.45 10.48
N GLU A 150 14.00 -3.90 11.49
CA GLU A 150 14.06 -4.46 12.85
C GLU A 150 12.75 -4.21 13.64
N GLY A 151 11.72 -3.60 13.03
CA GLY A 151 10.46 -3.27 13.67
C GLY A 151 9.52 -4.46 13.83
N MET A 152 9.38 -4.93 15.07
CA MET A 152 8.40 -5.91 15.57
C MET A 152 8.62 -7.38 15.16
N ASP A 153 9.24 -8.09 16.10
CA ASP A 153 9.16 -9.50 16.47
C ASP A 153 9.49 -10.61 15.45
N GLU A 154 9.49 -10.38 14.13
CA GLU A 154 9.95 -11.40 13.16
C GLU A 154 10.78 -10.88 11.98
N GLY A 155 10.92 -9.55 11.85
CA GLY A 155 11.85 -8.86 10.94
C GLY A 155 11.62 -9.12 9.45
N TRP A 156 11.34 -8.07 8.70
CA TRP A 156 11.32 -8.14 7.23
C TRP A 156 12.56 -7.45 6.68
N CYS A 157 13.09 -7.94 5.56
CA CYS A 157 14.16 -7.24 4.87
C CYS A 157 13.78 -6.99 3.41
N LEU A 158 14.14 -5.81 2.94
CA LEU A 158 14.03 -5.46 1.53
C LEU A 158 15.23 -6.04 0.82
N VAL A 159 15.00 -6.91 -0.16
CA VAL A 159 16.07 -7.56 -0.91
C VAL A 159 15.94 -7.33 -2.40
N ARG A 160 17.07 -7.43 -3.11
CA ARG A 160 17.14 -7.44 -4.57
C ARG A 160 17.76 -8.74 -5.06
N ARG A 161 17.08 -9.44 -5.98
CA ARG A 161 17.63 -10.62 -6.66
C ARG A 161 18.84 -10.22 -7.49
N VAL A 162 19.96 -10.92 -7.30
CA VAL A 162 21.18 -10.71 -8.09
C VAL A 162 20.97 -11.10 -9.57
N ARG A 163 20.10 -12.08 -9.84
CA ARG A 163 19.89 -12.61 -11.20
C ARG A 163 19.18 -11.64 -12.15
N ASN A 164 18.11 -10.98 -11.70
CA ASN A 164 17.24 -10.17 -12.56
C ASN A 164 17.02 -8.74 -12.04
N GLY A 165 17.56 -8.37 -10.87
CA GLY A 165 17.41 -7.06 -10.27
C GLY A 165 16.02 -6.79 -9.66
N GLU A 166 15.13 -7.78 -9.63
CA GLU A 166 13.80 -7.67 -9.03
C GLU A 166 13.93 -7.46 -7.52
N THR A 167 13.09 -6.58 -6.97
CA THR A 167 13.19 -6.13 -5.58
C THR A 167 11.87 -6.39 -4.88
N GLY A 168 11.93 -6.82 -3.62
CA GLY A 168 10.76 -6.98 -2.77
C GLY A 168 11.16 -7.41 -1.36
N SER A 169 10.18 -7.45 -0.47
CA SER A 169 10.38 -7.81 0.93
C SER A 169 10.35 -9.33 1.10
N ILE A 170 11.21 -9.85 1.97
CA ILE A 170 11.16 -11.24 2.41
C ILE A 170 11.32 -11.30 3.94
N PRO A 171 10.86 -12.38 4.59
CA PRO A 171 11.13 -12.58 6.00
C PRO A 171 12.62 -12.76 6.24
N MET A 172 13.17 -12.13 7.27
CA MET A 172 14.60 -12.21 7.59
C MET A 172 15.04 -13.65 7.92
N HIS A 173 14.13 -14.48 8.44
CA HIS A 173 14.37 -15.90 8.68
C HIS A 173 14.50 -16.75 7.40
N CYS A 174 14.31 -16.17 6.21
CA CYS A 174 14.60 -16.83 4.93
C CYS A 174 16.07 -16.71 4.53
N LEU A 175 16.85 -15.85 5.19
CA LEU A 175 18.26 -15.62 4.87
C LEU A 175 19.22 -16.35 5.82
N THR A 176 20.38 -16.74 5.29
CA THR A 176 21.51 -17.17 6.11
C THR A 176 22.16 -15.94 6.76
N GLY A 177 22.23 -15.89 8.09
CA GLY A 177 22.95 -14.81 8.80
C GLY A 177 24.46 -14.76 8.52
N GLU A 178 24.97 -15.64 7.67
CA GLU A 178 26.33 -15.59 7.15
C GLU A 178 26.38 -14.64 5.95
N ALA A 179 26.73 -13.39 6.23
CA ALA A 179 27.12 -12.43 5.22
C ALA A 179 28.43 -12.89 4.55
N THR A 180 28.35 -13.36 3.30
CA THR A 180 29.57 -13.55 2.48
C THR A 180 30.01 -12.21 1.92
N SER A 181 30.94 -11.54 2.60
CA SER A 181 31.67 -10.42 2.01
C SER A 181 32.69 -10.96 1.01
N PHE A 182 32.58 -10.54 -0.24
CA PHE A 182 33.59 -10.82 -1.26
C PHE A 182 34.57 -9.65 -1.31
N THR A 183 35.74 -9.81 -0.68
CA THR A 183 36.86 -8.90 -0.89
C THR A 183 37.50 -9.23 -2.24
N LEU A 184 37.37 -8.34 -3.22
CA LEU A 184 38.14 -8.44 -4.47
C LEU A 184 39.61 -8.09 -4.14
N GLN A 185 40.50 -9.09 -4.24
CA GLN A 185 41.96 -8.90 -4.18
C GLN A 185 42.52 -8.47 -5.53
#